data_AF-A0A1N7HZB9-F1
#
_entry.id   AF-A0A1N7HZB9-F1
#
_cell.length_a   1.000
_cell.length_b   1.000
_cell.length_c   1.000
_cell.angle_alpha   90.00
_cell.angle_beta   90.00
_cell.angle_gamma   90.00
#
_symmetry.space_group_name_H-M   'P 1'
#
loop_
_entity.id
_entity.type
_entity.pdbx_description
1 polymer ?
#
loop_
_entity_poly.entity_id
_entity_poly.type
_entity_poly.pdbx_seq_one_letter_code
_entity_poly.pdbx_strand_id
1 'polypeptide(L)'
;MMNYQFTIQKMKSLVTSLIVFFFIPVFGQKSVNDTLKRYYQDSLIIHKNFKDGTVSNKLTVKVINPCNAEKNRFDGAVTIISAAVKNKNYSDSIVYNYPYAQSGLINLKTNNISSYNINKHEAIFIPFTYCGNWDNDTKVSYIILYNQKKYLYHIKYYCGEDGKCMLNDNLNNTLKDLPSTLRLKISKDLATKYNKSSDFQ
;
A
#
# COMPACT_ATOMS: atom_id res chain seq x y z
N MET A 1 -47.56 -18.12 71.53
CA MET A 1 -46.85 -16.91 71.99
C MET A 1 -46.09 -16.39 70.76
N MET A 2 -46.50 -15.35 70.00
CA MET A 2 -46.60 -13.92 70.37
C MET A 2 -45.41 -13.52 71.27
N ASN A 3 -44.53 -12.57 70.96
CA ASN A 3 -44.72 -11.35 70.18
C ASN A 3 -43.37 -10.61 69.96
N TYR A 4 -43.28 -9.87 68.83
CA TYR A 4 -42.69 -8.52 68.65
C TYR A 4 -41.17 -8.26 68.87
N GLN A 5 -40.43 -7.36 68.20
CA GLN A 5 -40.57 -6.49 67.01
C GLN A 5 -39.19 -5.82 66.74
N PHE A 6 -38.78 -5.61 65.46
CA PHE A 6 -38.25 -4.37 64.81
C PHE A 6 -37.09 -3.52 65.48
N THR A 7 -36.15 -2.78 64.85
CA THR A 7 -35.88 -2.27 63.48
C THR A 7 -34.41 -1.72 63.42
N ILE A 8 -33.79 -1.81 62.23
CA ILE A 8 -32.82 -0.89 61.55
C ILE A 8 -31.63 -0.26 62.34
N GLN A 9 -30.41 -0.52 61.84
CA GLN A 9 -29.41 0.54 61.69
C GLN A 9 -28.81 0.51 60.28
N LYS A 10 -28.72 1.70 59.69
CA LYS A 10 -28.32 2.00 58.31
C LYS A 10 -26.84 2.42 58.28
N MET A 11 -26.21 2.17 57.14
CA MET A 11 -25.07 2.89 56.52
C MET A 11 -23.62 2.37 56.66
N LYS A 12 -23.08 2.05 55.46
CA LYS A 12 -21.92 2.68 54.76
C LYS A 12 -20.67 1.81 54.52
N SER A 13 -20.11 2.04 53.32
CA SER A 13 -18.81 1.60 52.77
C SER A 13 -18.85 0.21 52.12
N LEU A 14 -18.97 0.05 50.80
CA LEU A 14 -18.04 0.44 49.71
C LEU A 14 -16.68 -0.27 49.82
N VAL A 15 -16.23 -0.79 48.66
CA VAL A 15 -14.84 -1.20 48.29
C VAL A 15 -14.52 -2.68 48.60
N THR A 16 -14.12 -3.56 47.69
CA THR A 16 -13.99 -3.61 46.22
C THR A 16 -13.71 -5.08 45.89
N SER A 17 -14.47 -5.67 44.97
CA SER A 17 -14.15 -6.97 44.38
C SER A 17 -13.04 -6.79 43.35
N LEU A 18 -11.84 -7.32 43.62
CA LEU A 18 -10.71 -7.29 42.70
C LEU A 18 -10.85 -8.47 41.72
N ILE A 19 -11.60 -8.26 40.64
CA ILE A 19 -11.56 -9.16 39.48
C ILE A 19 -10.25 -8.87 38.74
N VAL A 20 -9.28 -9.77 38.90
CA VAL A 20 -8.04 -9.78 38.11
C VAL A 20 -8.40 -10.13 36.68
N PHE A 21 -8.72 -9.11 35.88
CA PHE A 21 -8.66 -9.21 34.43
C PHE A 21 -7.20 -9.45 34.06
N PHE A 22 -6.89 -10.68 33.63
CA PHE A 22 -5.70 -10.94 32.84
C PHE A 22 -5.83 -10.17 31.53
N PHE A 23 -5.37 -8.92 31.54
CA PHE A 23 -4.97 -8.23 30.32
C PHE A 23 -3.79 -9.00 29.76
N ILE A 24 -4.06 -9.92 28.83
CA ILE A 24 -3.03 -10.38 27.90
C ILE A 24 -2.66 -9.10 27.13
N PRO A 25 -1.45 -8.54 27.29
CA PRO A 25 -1.05 -7.44 26.44
C PRO A 25 -1.04 -8.01 25.02
N VAL A 26 -1.99 -7.56 24.20
CA VAL A 26 -1.85 -7.62 22.75
C VAL A 26 -0.49 -7.00 22.50
N PHE A 27 0.48 -7.84 22.15
CA PHE A 27 1.84 -7.40 21.85
C PHE A 27 1.70 -6.47 20.65
N GLY A 28 1.63 -5.18 20.98
CA GLY A 28 1.51 -4.10 20.05
C GLY A 28 2.65 -4.24 19.07
N GLN A 29 2.27 -4.28 17.80
CA GLN A 29 3.13 -4.03 16.67
C GLN A 29 4.17 -2.98 17.07
N LYS A 30 5.43 -3.41 17.24
CA LYS A 30 6.52 -2.52 17.64
C LYS A 30 6.44 -1.29 16.75
N SER A 31 6.30 -0.11 17.35
CA SER A 31 6.42 1.13 16.61
C SER A 31 7.73 1.07 15.84
N VAL A 32 7.63 1.34 14.53
CA VAL A 32 8.80 1.38 13.66
C VAL A 32 9.84 2.27 14.34
N ASN A 33 10.97 1.64 14.67
CA ASN A 33 12.07 2.18 15.48
C ASN A 33 12.35 3.67 15.12
N ASP A 34 12.36 4.57 16.11
CA ASP A 34 12.56 6.03 15.92
C ASP A 34 13.87 6.37 15.15
N THR A 35 14.79 5.41 15.03
CA THR A 35 15.99 5.49 14.18
C THR A 35 15.66 5.72 12.70
N LEU A 36 14.53 5.22 12.21
CA LEU A 36 14.12 5.39 10.81
C LEU A 36 13.53 6.77 10.52
N LYS A 37 13.09 7.52 11.54
CA LYS A 37 12.45 8.84 11.40
C LYS A 37 13.35 9.85 10.67
N ARG A 38 14.67 9.74 10.87
CA ARG A 38 15.69 10.57 10.20
C ARG A 38 15.76 10.33 8.69
N TYR A 39 15.33 9.17 8.22
CA TYR A 39 15.32 8.80 6.80
C TYR A 39 14.00 9.12 6.10
N TYR A 40 12.94 9.54 6.79
CA TYR A 40 11.71 10.03 6.15
C TYR A 40 11.84 11.51 5.75
N GLN A 41 12.96 11.90 5.11
CA GLN A 41 13.20 13.32 4.77
C GLN A 41 12.26 13.82 3.68
N ASP A 42 11.92 12.96 2.71
CA ASP A 42 11.00 13.28 1.63
C ASP A 42 9.86 12.26 1.56
N SER A 43 8.64 12.75 1.34
CA SER A 43 7.50 11.87 1.07
C SER A 43 6.58 12.45 0.03
N LEU A 44 6.11 11.59 -0.87
CA LEU A 44 5.03 11.89 -1.80
C LEU A 44 3.74 11.25 -1.25
N ILE A 45 2.69 12.06 -1.08
CA ILE A 45 1.38 11.58 -0.64
C ILE A 45 0.35 11.98 -1.69
N ILE A 46 -0.41 10.99 -2.17
CA ILE A 46 -1.46 11.16 -3.15
C ILE A 46 -2.78 10.72 -2.52
N HIS A 47 -3.81 11.55 -2.68
CA HIS A 47 -5.18 11.19 -2.32
C HIS A 47 -6.04 11.14 -3.57
N LYS A 48 -6.83 10.07 -3.73
CA LYS A 48 -7.87 9.99 -4.77
C LYS A 48 -9.16 9.46 -4.15
N ASN A 49 -10.29 10.04 -4.55
CA ASN A 49 -11.60 9.51 -4.20
C ASN A 49 -12.13 8.69 -5.39
N PHE A 50 -12.80 7.58 -5.11
CA PHE A 50 -13.46 6.76 -6.12
C PHE A 50 -14.73 6.13 -5.54
N LYS A 51 -15.64 5.71 -6.42
CA LYS A 51 -16.86 5.01 -6.03
C LYS A 51 -16.77 3.55 -6.42
N ASP A 52 -17.12 2.67 -5.50
CA ASP A 52 -17.32 1.24 -5.76
C ASP A 52 -18.81 0.94 -5.53
N GLY A 53 -19.57 0.89 -6.63
CA GLY A 53 -21.03 0.98 -6.59
C GLY A 53 -21.49 2.30 -5.94
N THR A 54 -22.23 2.20 -4.84
CA THR A 54 -22.71 3.37 -4.06
C THR A 54 -21.74 3.81 -2.97
N VAL A 55 -20.69 3.02 -2.69
CA VAL A 55 -19.76 3.28 -1.59
C VAL A 55 -18.67 4.24 -2.05
N SER A 56 -18.51 5.35 -1.34
CA SER A 56 -17.42 6.30 -1.56
C SER A 56 -16.17 5.85 -0.81
N ASN A 57 -15.07 5.68 -1.54
CA ASN A 57 -13.79 5.25 -1.03
C ASN A 57 -12.73 6.35 -1.19
N LYS A 58 -11.84 6.47 -0.21
CA LYS A 58 -10.64 7.30 -0.28
C LYS A 58 -9.41 6.41 -0.40
N LEU A 59 -8.71 6.53 -1.53
CA LEU A 59 -7.36 6.01 -1.72
C LEU A 59 -6.35 7.01 -1.17
N THR A 60 -5.36 6.50 -0.43
CA THR A 60 -4.14 7.22 -0.06
C THR A 60 -2.94 6.40 -0.47
N VAL A 61 -2.11 6.94 -1.36
CA VAL A 61 -0.82 6.34 -1.74
C VAL A 61 0.28 7.20 -1.16
N LYS A 62 1.22 6.59 -0.44
CA LYS A 62 2.36 7.27 0.16
C LYS A 62 3.66 6.60 -0.26
N VAL A 63 4.58 7.37 -0.80
CA VAL A 63 5.96 6.96 -1.08
C VAL A 63 6.90 7.70 -0.15
N ILE A 64 7.81 6.98 0.47
CA ILE A 64 8.87 7.49 1.33
C ILE A 64 10.16 7.46 0.56
N ASN A 65 10.91 8.56 0.58
CA ASN A 65 12.08 8.77 -0.27
C ASN A 65 11.79 8.37 -1.71
N PRO A 66 10.83 9.03 -2.37
CA PRO A 66 10.62 8.83 -3.79
C PRO A 66 11.83 9.33 -4.59
N CYS A 67 11.94 8.87 -5.83
CA CYS A 67 12.84 9.49 -6.80
C CYS A 67 12.60 11.00 -6.88
N ASN A 68 13.69 11.77 -6.84
CA ASN A 68 13.65 13.22 -7.02
C ASN A 68 14.80 13.66 -7.92
N ALA A 69 14.47 14.00 -9.17
CA ALA A 69 15.43 14.47 -10.17
C ALA A 69 16.07 15.83 -9.78
N GLU A 70 15.38 16.68 -9.01
CA GLU A 70 15.90 17.98 -8.57
C GLU A 70 16.97 17.84 -7.48
N LYS A 71 16.89 16.78 -6.67
CA LYS A 71 17.83 16.54 -5.57
C LYS A 71 19.00 15.63 -5.94
N ASN A 72 19.08 15.16 -7.20
CA ASN A 72 20.06 14.17 -7.68
C ASN A 72 20.21 12.95 -6.73
N ARG A 73 19.15 12.61 -6.00
CA ARG A 73 19.14 11.49 -5.05
C ARG A 73 18.49 10.30 -5.72
N PHE A 74 19.32 9.30 -5.98
CA PHE A 74 18.93 7.99 -6.49
C PHE A 74 19.23 6.88 -5.48
N ASP A 75 19.78 7.24 -4.33
CA ASP A 75 20.13 6.39 -3.20
C ASP A 75 19.46 6.89 -1.90
N GLY A 76 19.04 5.94 -1.07
CA GLY A 76 18.44 6.22 0.23
C GLY A 76 18.60 5.04 1.15
N ALA A 77 18.52 5.28 2.46
CA ALA A 77 18.59 4.17 3.43
C ALA A 77 17.32 3.29 3.39
N VAL A 78 16.20 3.86 2.93
CA VAL A 78 14.92 3.17 2.81
C VAL A 78 14.08 3.84 1.73
N THR A 79 13.29 3.08 0.97
CA THR A 79 12.21 3.61 0.14
C THR A 79 11.01 2.67 0.22
N ILE A 80 9.84 3.23 0.50
CA ILE A 80 8.63 2.45 0.84
C ILE A 80 7.48 3.05 0.06
N ILE A 81 6.69 2.21 -0.61
CA ILE A 81 5.37 2.59 -1.10
C ILE A 81 4.29 1.90 -0.28
N SER A 82 3.24 2.65 0.05
CA SER A 82 2.05 2.13 0.69
C SER A 82 0.82 2.64 -0.02
N ALA A 83 -0.21 1.80 -0.10
CA ALA A 83 -1.52 2.18 -0.62
C ALA A 83 -2.58 1.74 0.38
N ALA A 84 -3.44 2.67 0.78
CA ALA A 84 -4.52 2.44 1.73
C ALA A 84 -5.85 2.86 1.11
N VAL A 85 -6.87 2.02 1.26
CA VAL A 85 -8.26 2.34 0.91
C VAL A 85 -9.07 2.39 2.19
N LYS A 86 -9.80 3.48 2.36
CA LYS A 86 -10.66 3.70 3.52
C LYS A 86 -12.02 4.22 3.09
N ASN A 87 -13.07 3.66 3.67
CA ASN A 87 -14.42 4.20 3.67
C ASN A 87 -14.99 4.13 5.11
N LYS A 88 -16.31 4.35 5.27
CA LYS A 88 -16.96 4.34 6.58
C LYS A 88 -16.89 2.98 7.29
N ASN A 89 -16.92 1.87 6.53
CA ASN A 89 -17.08 0.51 7.05
C ASN A 89 -15.85 -0.40 6.80
N TYR A 90 -14.86 0.08 6.05
CA TYR A 90 -13.71 -0.70 5.62
C TYR A 90 -12.45 0.15 5.59
N SER A 91 -11.33 -0.43 6.04
CA SER A 91 -10.01 0.16 5.95
C SER A 91 -8.99 -0.95 5.77
N ASP A 92 -8.20 -0.87 4.70
CA ASP A 92 -7.13 -1.83 4.45
C ASP A 92 -5.96 -1.16 3.73
N SER A 93 -4.78 -1.76 3.85
CA SER A 93 -3.55 -1.26 3.23
C SER A 93 -2.61 -2.37 2.77
N ILE A 94 -1.75 -2.00 1.82
CA ILE A 94 -0.56 -2.75 1.42
C ILE A 94 0.66 -1.85 1.59
N VAL A 95 1.77 -2.43 2.02
CA VAL A 95 3.06 -1.76 2.17
C VAL A 95 4.11 -2.61 1.47
N TYR A 96 4.94 -1.97 0.65
CA TYR A 96 6.08 -2.57 -0.01
C TYR A 96 7.34 -1.78 0.35
N ASN A 97 8.29 -2.45 0.99
CA ASN A 97 9.62 -1.93 1.27
C ASN A 97 10.56 -2.38 0.15
N TYR A 98 11.14 -1.44 -0.59
CA TYR A 98 12.05 -1.78 -1.68
C TYR A 98 13.40 -2.27 -1.11
N PRO A 99 13.84 -3.50 -1.43
CA PRO A 99 15.04 -4.06 -0.81
C PRO A 99 16.34 -3.39 -1.26
N TYR A 100 16.34 -2.67 -2.39
CA TYR A 100 17.55 -2.10 -2.99
C TYR A 100 17.58 -0.56 -2.91
N ALA A 101 17.11 0.00 -1.79
CA ALA A 101 17.04 1.45 -1.59
C ALA A 101 18.39 2.18 -1.79
N GLN A 102 19.51 1.48 -1.62
CA GLN A 102 20.86 2.01 -1.82
C GLN A 102 21.26 2.17 -3.30
N SER A 103 20.60 1.44 -4.21
CA SER A 103 20.89 1.48 -5.65
C SER A 103 19.72 2.01 -6.47
N GLY A 104 18.62 2.38 -5.83
CA GLY A 104 17.48 2.96 -6.52
C GLY A 104 16.34 3.32 -5.59
N LEU A 105 15.51 4.26 -6.04
CA LEU A 105 14.34 4.73 -5.31
C LEU A 105 13.05 4.42 -6.09
N ILE A 106 11.90 4.48 -5.42
CA ILE A 106 10.59 4.31 -6.07
C ILE A 106 10.20 5.59 -6.80
N ASN A 107 9.86 5.47 -8.08
CA ASN A 107 9.28 6.53 -8.89
C ASN A 107 7.77 6.31 -9.06
N LEU A 108 6.96 7.24 -8.57
CA LEU A 108 5.51 7.18 -8.69
C LEU A 108 4.97 8.41 -9.40
N LYS A 109 4.34 8.19 -10.56
CA LYS A 109 3.69 9.25 -11.34
C LYS A 109 2.19 9.29 -11.02
N THR A 110 1.72 10.35 -10.38
CA THR A 110 0.33 10.51 -9.91
C THR A 110 -0.72 10.36 -11.01
N ASN A 111 -0.41 10.85 -12.21
CA ASN A 111 -1.27 10.76 -13.40
C ASN A 111 -1.41 9.33 -13.93
N ASN A 112 -0.48 8.42 -13.61
CA ASN A 112 -0.54 7.03 -14.05
C ASN A 112 -1.43 6.16 -13.15
N ILE A 113 -1.82 6.64 -11.97
CA ILE A 113 -2.78 5.94 -11.11
C ILE A 113 -4.15 5.99 -11.77
N SER A 114 -4.68 4.84 -12.16
CA SER A 114 -5.95 4.72 -12.86
C SER A 114 -6.96 3.89 -12.06
N SER A 115 -8.24 4.11 -12.37
CA SER A 115 -9.34 3.30 -11.87
C SER A 115 -10.14 2.76 -13.05
N TYR A 116 -10.63 1.53 -12.93
CA TYR A 116 -11.45 0.89 -13.96
C TYR A 116 -12.62 0.17 -13.32
N ASN A 117 -13.81 0.37 -13.87
CA ASN A 117 -14.98 -0.38 -13.49
C ASN A 117 -14.96 -1.78 -14.14
N ILE A 118 -14.95 -2.83 -13.33
CA ILE A 118 -14.93 -4.23 -13.77
C ILE A 118 -15.96 -5.00 -12.96
N ASN A 119 -17.01 -5.48 -13.64
CA ASN A 119 -18.11 -6.22 -13.04
C ASN A 119 -18.77 -5.44 -11.88
N LYS A 120 -19.06 -4.15 -12.08
CA LYS A 120 -19.64 -3.22 -11.09
C LYS A 120 -18.72 -2.88 -9.92
N HIS A 121 -17.49 -3.41 -9.91
CA HIS A 121 -16.48 -3.12 -8.90
C HIS A 121 -15.37 -2.25 -9.45
N GLU A 122 -14.94 -1.26 -8.67
CA GLU A 122 -13.83 -0.40 -9.08
C GLU A 122 -12.48 -1.06 -8.76
N ALA A 123 -11.64 -1.23 -9.79
CA ALA A 123 -10.27 -1.69 -9.67
C ALA A 123 -9.31 -0.52 -9.74
N ILE A 124 -8.43 -0.37 -8.75
CA ILE A 124 -7.42 0.68 -8.71
C ILE A 124 -6.07 0.11 -9.09
N PHE A 125 -5.41 0.74 -10.06
CA PHE A 125 -4.08 0.39 -10.54
C PHE A 125 -3.09 1.50 -10.18
N ILE A 126 -2.05 1.14 -9.46
CA ILE A 126 -1.01 2.06 -8.99
C ILE A 126 0.32 1.56 -9.56
N PRO A 127 0.65 1.93 -10.80
CA PRO A 127 1.95 1.62 -11.39
C PRO A 127 3.04 2.50 -10.77
N PHE A 128 4.20 1.93 -10.53
CA PHE A 128 5.41 2.63 -10.12
C PHE A 128 6.65 1.98 -10.72
N THR A 129 7.66 2.78 -10.99
CA THR A 129 8.95 2.36 -11.55
C THR A 129 10.06 2.68 -10.56
N TYR A 130 11.31 2.59 -10.99
CA TYR A 130 12.47 2.81 -10.14
C TYR A 130 13.50 3.67 -10.87
N CYS A 131 14.08 4.63 -10.15
CA CYS A 131 15.25 5.36 -10.63
C CYS A 131 16.52 4.77 -9.99
N GLY A 132 17.70 5.09 -10.53
CA GLY A 132 18.99 4.65 -9.98
C GLY A 132 19.56 3.37 -10.57
N ASN A 133 18.79 2.63 -11.38
CA ASN A 133 19.30 1.49 -12.13
C ASN A 133 19.90 1.95 -13.46
N TRP A 134 21.20 1.70 -13.66
CA TRP A 134 21.93 1.98 -14.91
C TRP A 134 22.00 0.75 -15.85
N ASP A 135 21.42 -0.37 -15.43
CA ASP A 135 21.36 -1.57 -16.25
C ASP A 135 20.18 -1.53 -17.23
N ASN A 136 20.36 -2.21 -18.36
CA ASN A 136 19.33 -2.38 -19.39
C ASN A 136 18.08 -3.14 -18.89
N ASP A 137 18.20 -3.86 -17.77
CA ASP A 137 17.08 -4.49 -17.08
C ASP A 137 16.36 -3.50 -16.18
N THR A 138 15.12 -3.20 -16.55
CA THR A 138 14.22 -2.36 -15.77
C THR A 138 12.96 -3.12 -15.39
N LYS A 139 12.14 -2.52 -14.54
CA LYS A 139 10.88 -3.13 -14.10
C LYS A 139 9.84 -2.06 -13.82
N VAL A 140 8.60 -2.41 -14.12
CA VAL A 140 7.42 -1.70 -13.64
C VAL A 140 6.75 -2.56 -12.60
N SER A 141 6.35 -1.96 -11.49
CA SER A 141 5.62 -2.63 -10.42
C SER A 141 4.22 -2.08 -10.33
N TYR A 142 3.27 -2.94 -9.97
CA TYR A 142 1.86 -2.58 -9.84
C TYR A 142 1.37 -2.99 -8.46
N ILE A 143 0.82 -2.03 -7.73
CA ILE A 143 -0.16 -2.33 -6.70
C ILE A 143 -1.55 -2.30 -7.36
N ILE A 144 -2.31 -3.37 -7.19
CA ILE A 144 -3.70 -3.46 -7.67
C ILE A 144 -4.60 -3.71 -6.48
N LEU A 145 -5.64 -2.88 -6.35
CA LEU A 145 -6.67 -3.02 -5.31
C LEU A 145 -7.99 -3.31 -6.01
N TYR A 146 -8.57 -4.48 -5.77
CA TYR A 146 -9.82 -4.89 -6.40
C TYR A 146 -10.60 -5.84 -5.51
N ASN A 147 -11.88 -5.54 -5.28
CA ASN A 147 -12.78 -6.38 -4.48
C ASN A 147 -12.15 -6.83 -3.14
N GLN A 148 -11.62 -5.86 -2.39
CA GLN A 148 -10.91 -6.06 -1.12
C GLN A 148 -9.66 -6.96 -1.17
N LYS A 149 -9.24 -7.38 -2.37
CA LYS A 149 -7.96 -8.07 -2.60
C LYS A 149 -6.88 -7.06 -2.99
N LYS A 150 -5.67 -7.35 -2.55
CA LYS A 150 -4.47 -6.55 -2.77
C LYS A 150 -3.48 -7.40 -3.53
N TYR A 151 -2.95 -6.87 -4.62
CA TYR A 151 -1.93 -7.55 -5.41
C TYR A 151 -0.72 -6.64 -5.57
N LEU A 152 0.46 -7.24 -5.55
CA LEU A 152 1.72 -6.58 -5.84
C LEU A 152 2.46 -7.43 -6.88
N TYR A 153 2.74 -6.83 -8.02
CA TYR A 153 3.48 -7.48 -9.10
C TYR A 153 4.70 -6.65 -9.49
N HIS A 154 5.76 -7.34 -9.89
CA HIS A 154 6.97 -6.77 -10.44
C HIS A 154 7.18 -7.36 -11.83
N ILE A 155 7.03 -6.55 -12.86
CA ILE A 155 7.07 -6.97 -14.26
C ILE A 155 8.38 -6.48 -14.85
N LYS A 156 9.15 -7.43 -15.40
CA LYS A 156 10.47 -7.17 -15.98
C LYS A 156 10.37 -6.66 -17.42
N TYR A 157 11.24 -5.73 -17.74
CA TYR A 157 11.44 -5.18 -19.08
C TYR A 157 12.92 -5.16 -19.39
N TYR A 158 13.23 -5.32 -20.67
CA TYR A 158 14.57 -5.12 -21.21
C TYR A 158 14.54 -3.88 -22.09
N CYS A 159 15.44 -2.93 -21.85
CA CYS A 159 15.62 -1.74 -22.69
C CYS A 159 16.95 -1.85 -23.45
N GLY A 160 16.87 -1.83 -24.78
CA GLY A 160 18.06 -1.84 -25.62
C GLY A 160 18.80 -0.49 -25.60
N GLU A 161 20.02 -0.48 -26.15
CA GLU A 161 20.84 0.73 -26.31
C GLU A 161 20.16 1.78 -27.20
N ASP A 162 19.26 1.35 -28.09
CA ASP A 162 18.43 2.24 -28.92
C ASP A 162 17.29 2.92 -28.13
N GLY A 163 17.23 2.70 -26.81
CA GLY A 163 16.24 3.24 -25.90
C GLY A 163 14.87 2.58 -26.00
N LYS A 164 14.69 1.57 -26.87
CA LYS A 164 13.43 0.83 -26.96
C LYS A 164 13.35 -0.23 -25.86
N CYS A 165 12.19 -0.31 -25.22
CA CYS A 165 11.94 -1.28 -24.17
C CYS A 165 10.92 -2.33 -24.60
N MET A 166 11.18 -3.56 -24.21
CA MET A 166 10.35 -4.71 -24.49
C MET A 166 10.04 -5.46 -23.20
N LEU A 167 8.82 -5.97 -23.11
CA LEU A 167 8.41 -6.80 -21.99
C LEU A 167 9.25 -8.08 -21.96
N ASN A 168 9.93 -8.32 -20.84
CA ASN A 168 10.81 -9.47 -20.61
C ASN A 168 10.28 -10.32 -19.45
N ASP A 169 8.98 -10.61 -19.46
CA ASP A 169 8.32 -11.36 -18.39
C ASP A 169 7.18 -12.24 -18.94
N ASN A 170 6.95 -13.38 -18.30
CA ASN A 170 5.84 -14.25 -18.64
C ASN A 170 4.59 -13.80 -17.87
N LEU A 171 3.83 -12.86 -18.46
CA LEU A 171 2.64 -12.28 -17.82
C LEU A 171 1.58 -13.31 -17.43
N ASN A 172 1.45 -14.43 -18.15
CA ASN A 172 0.49 -15.47 -17.78
C ASN A 172 0.85 -16.11 -16.44
N ASN A 173 2.14 -16.28 -16.17
CA ASN A 173 2.65 -16.80 -14.91
C ASN A 173 2.70 -15.72 -13.83
N THR A 174 3.28 -14.56 -14.13
CA THR A 174 3.45 -13.45 -13.17
C THR A 174 2.11 -12.95 -12.66
N LEU A 175 1.08 -12.90 -13.51
CA LEU A 175 -0.25 -12.38 -13.18
C LEU A 175 -1.29 -13.50 -12.98
N LYS A 176 -0.86 -14.72 -12.67
CA LYS A 176 -1.75 -15.90 -12.60
C LYS A 176 -2.89 -15.75 -11.58
N ASP A 177 -2.64 -15.02 -10.49
CA ASP A 177 -3.59 -14.84 -9.39
C ASP A 177 -4.57 -13.68 -9.64
N LEU A 178 -4.36 -12.89 -10.70
CA LEU A 178 -5.31 -11.86 -11.13
C LEU A 178 -6.49 -12.50 -11.87
N PRO A 179 -7.72 -12.05 -11.59
CA PRO A 179 -8.87 -12.32 -12.45
C PRO A 179 -8.56 -12.03 -13.92
N SER A 180 -9.02 -12.90 -14.83
CA SER A 180 -8.70 -12.85 -16.26
C SER A 180 -8.96 -11.47 -16.89
N THR A 181 -10.06 -10.80 -16.53
CA THR A 181 -10.40 -9.45 -17.00
C THR A 181 -9.37 -8.41 -16.57
N LEU A 182 -8.90 -8.47 -15.32
CA LEU A 182 -7.85 -7.57 -14.82
C LEU A 182 -6.51 -7.88 -15.50
N ARG A 183 -6.19 -9.15 -15.68
CA ARG A 183 -4.97 -9.60 -16.37
C ARG A 183 -4.92 -9.08 -17.80
N LEU A 184 -6.01 -9.21 -18.57
CA LEU A 184 -6.08 -8.68 -19.93
C LEU A 184 -5.87 -7.16 -19.96
N LYS A 185 -6.46 -6.44 -18.99
CA LYS A 185 -6.34 -4.99 -18.90
C LYS A 185 -4.89 -4.55 -18.64
N ILE A 186 -4.24 -5.13 -17.62
CA ILE A 186 -2.85 -4.79 -17.30
C ILE A 186 -1.90 -5.20 -18.43
N SER A 187 -2.10 -6.35 -19.07
CA SER A 187 -1.27 -6.77 -20.21
C SER A 187 -1.32 -5.75 -21.37
N LYS A 188 -2.50 -5.21 -21.65
CA LYS A 188 -2.66 -4.17 -22.67
C LYS A 188 -1.97 -2.86 -22.28
N ASP A 189 -2.12 -2.44 -21.03
CA ASP A 189 -1.46 -1.25 -20.50
C ASP A 189 0.07 -1.40 -20.54
N LEU A 190 0.60 -2.55 -20.13
CA LEU A 190 2.02 -2.89 -20.15
C LEU A 190 2.61 -2.83 -21.57
N ALA A 191 1.91 -3.39 -22.55
CA ALA A 191 2.36 -3.41 -23.94
C ALA A 191 2.42 -2.02 -24.61
N THR A 192 1.72 -1.02 -24.06
CA THR A 192 1.56 0.30 -24.71
C THR A 192 2.24 1.44 -23.98
N LYS A 193 2.40 1.36 -22.66
CA LYS A 193 2.88 2.47 -21.83
C LYS A 193 4.39 2.49 -21.57
N TYR A 194 5.08 1.37 -21.79
CA TYR A 194 6.48 1.19 -21.37
C TYR A 194 7.33 0.69 -22.54
N ASN A 195 7.40 1.50 -23.60
CA ASN A 195 8.11 1.15 -24.83
C ASN A 195 9.43 1.91 -25.00
N LYS A 196 9.72 2.88 -24.12
CA LYS A 196 10.95 3.66 -24.11
C LYS A 196 11.57 3.72 -22.72
N SER A 197 12.90 3.85 -22.66
CA SER A 197 13.64 3.97 -21.40
C SER A 197 13.15 5.15 -20.55
N SER A 198 12.77 6.26 -21.21
CA SER A 198 12.18 7.44 -20.56
C SER A 198 10.87 7.17 -19.84
N ASP A 199 10.13 6.11 -20.18
CA ASP A 199 8.87 5.78 -19.52
C ASP A 199 9.10 5.32 -18.06
N PHE A 200 10.31 4.82 -17.77
CA PHE A 200 10.72 4.34 -16.47
C PHE A 200 11.35 5.42 -15.58
N GLN A 201 11.81 6.52 -16.18
CA GLN A 201 12.46 7.65 -15.50
C GLN A 201 11.48 8.65 -14.90
#